data_AF-A0A932K5Q2-F1
#
_entry.id   AF-A0A932K5Q2-F1
#
_cell.length_a   1.000
_cell.length_b   1.000
_cell.length_c   1.000
_cell.angle_alpha   90.00
_cell.angle_beta   90.00
_cell.angle_gamma   90.00
#
_symmetry.space_group_name_H-M   'P 1'
#
loop_
_entity.id
_entity.type
_entity.pdbx_description
1 polymer ?
#
loop_
_entity_poly.entity_id
_entity_poly.type
_entity_poly.pdbx_seq_one_letter_code
_entity_poly.pdbx_strand_id
1 'polypeptide(L)'
;MAEEALVMTKETLTKEMIQAGAELTRRLDAAGLVVSASFWLYIPEANLWRLLIVSPEVSTAGPKKVYQKIQSVLPQIPEIALQDISVVEQTNPLVSLLRTAVRTGEGISGIRFSKNTINGHFIEDVYIYRMS
;
A
#
# COMPACT_ATOMS: atom_id res chain seq x y z
N MET A 1 18.01 29.37 16.69
CA MET A 1 17.92 28.85 15.30
C MET A 1 18.31 27.37 15.34
N ALA A 2 17.39 26.47 15.72
CA ALA A 2 17.45 25.01 15.50
C ALA A 2 16.27 24.35 16.25
N GLU A 3 15.05 24.64 15.80
CA GLU A 3 13.87 23.89 16.25
C GLU A 3 12.87 23.79 15.09
N GLU A 4 13.38 23.40 13.92
CA GLU A 4 12.60 23.11 12.71
C GLU A 4 12.72 21.63 12.28
N ALA A 5 13.25 20.76 13.15
CA ALA A 5 13.62 19.39 12.77
C ALA A 5 12.59 18.29 13.09
N LEU A 6 11.37 18.62 13.54
CA LEU A 6 10.39 17.59 13.97
C LEU A 6 9.01 17.64 13.30
N VAL A 7 8.81 18.51 12.31
CA VAL A 7 7.65 18.42 11.41
C VAL A 7 8.10 17.72 10.12
N MET A 8 8.56 16.46 10.24
CA MET A 8 8.73 15.62 9.04
C MET A 8 7.33 15.31 8.48
N THR A 9 6.98 16.13 7.48
CA THR A 9 5.96 15.97 6.44
C THR A 9 5.43 14.54 6.28
N LYS A 10 4.27 14.23 6.89
CA LYS A 10 3.42 13.11 6.44
C LYS A 10 2.89 13.29 5.00
N GLU A 11 3.17 14.43 4.39
CA GLU A 11 2.77 14.79 3.02
C GLU A 11 3.56 14.05 1.94
N THR A 12 4.83 13.71 2.21
CA THR A 12 5.74 13.18 1.17
C THR A 12 6.05 11.70 1.40
N LEU A 13 5.79 10.87 0.40
CA LEU A 13 6.20 9.47 0.40
C LEU A 13 7.73 9.37 0.27
N THR A 14 8.41 9.02 1.36
CA THR A 14 9.88 8.95 1.38
C THR A 14 10.40 7.68 0.69
N LYS A 15 11.71 7.66 0.38
CA LYS A 15 12.36 6.50 -0.20
C LYS A 15 12.33 5.30 0.74
N GLU A 16 12.46 5.55 2.04
CA GLU A 16 12.43 4.54 3.11
C GLU A 16 11.05 3.90 3.18
N MET A 17 9.96 4.71 3.13
CA MET A 17 8.59 4.19 3.05
C MET A 17 8.36 3.36 1.78
N ILE A 18 8.95 3.77 0.65
CA ILE A 18 8.86 3.02 -0.61
C ILE A 18 9.58 1.66 -0.50
N GLN A 19 10.78 1.65 0.05
CA GLN A 19 11.55 0.42 0.23
C GLN A 19 10.86 -0.51 1.23
N ALA A 20 10.32 0.04 2.32
CA ALA A 20 9.59 -0.68 3.35
C ALA A 20 8.31 -1.32 2.82
N GLY A 21 7.55 -0.63 1.96
CA GLY A 21 6.33 -1.20 1.37
C GLY A 21 6.61 -2.35 0.41
N ALA A 22 7.69 -2.24 -0.38
CA ALA A 22 8.17 -3.34 -1.20
C ALA A 22 8.60 -4.54 -0.34
N GLU A 23 9.31 -4.30 0.76
CA GLU A 23 9.76 -5.33 1.68
C GLU A 23 8.59 -6.03 2.40
N LEU A 24 7.58 -5.27 2.82
CA LEU A 24 6.36 -5.83 3.41
C LEU A 24 5.68 -6.78 2.43
N THR A 25 5.55 -6.38 1.16
CA THR A 25 4.96 -7.23 0.12
C THR A 25 5.72 -8.56 -0.01
N ARG A 26 7.06 -8.53 -0.11
CA ARG A 26 7.88 -9.76 -0.17
C ARG A 26 7.70 -10.65 1.04
N ARG A 27 7.69 -10.07 2.24
CA ARG A 27 7.57 -10.85 3.48
C ARG A 27 6.21 -11.47 3.63
N LEU A 28 5.15 -10.80 3.19
CA LEU A 28 3.81 -11.37 3.18
C LEU A 28 3.72 -12.57 2.22
N ASP A 29 4.29 -12.46 1.02
CA ASP A 29 4.38 -13.58 0.08
C ASP A 29 5.17 -14.75 0.68
N ALA A 30 6.35 -14.48 1.25
CA ALA A 30 7.20 -15.49 1.88
C ALA A 30 6.51 -16.14 3.10
N ALA A 31 5.63 -15.41 3.76
CA ALA A 31 4.81 -15.92 4.85
C ALA A 31 3.58 -16.69 4.32
N GLY A 32 3.32 -16.71 3.01
CA GLY A 32 2.22 -17.46 2.39
C GLY A 32 0.90 -16.72 2.33
N LEU A 33 0.89 -15.39 2.53
CA LEU A 33 -0.29 -14.56 2.26
C LEU A 33 -0.37 -14.28 0.76
N VAL A 34 -1.53 -14.49 0.15
CA VAL A 34 -1.74 -14.10 -1.25
C VAL A 34 -1.97 -12.59 -1.33
N VAL A 35 -0.99 -11.84 -1.83
CA VAL A 35 -1.10 -10.39 -2.07
C VAL A 35 -1.34 -10.14 -3.56
N SER A 36 -2.58 -9.80 -3.92
CA SER A 36 -3.03 -9.54 -5.30
C SER A 36 -2.78 -8.10 -5.76
N ALA A 37 -2.64 -7.18 -4.82
CA ALA A 37 -2.15 -5.83 -5.07
C ALA A 37 -1.56 -5.24 -3.79
N SER A 38 -0.57 -4.37 -3.95
CA SER A 38 0.02 -3.59 -2.86
C SER A 38 0.50 -2.25 -3.39
N PHE A 39 0.13 -1.17 -2.71
CA PHE A 39 0.48 0.19 -3.12
C PHE A 39 0.32 1.19 -1.98
N TRP A 40 1.16 2.22 -1.99
CA TRP A 40 0.91 3.44 -1.22
C TRP A 40 -0.09 4.31 -1.97
N LEU A 41 -1.12 4.79 -1.27
CA LEU A 41 -2.10 5.75 -1.76
C LEU A 41 -2.02 7.02 -0.92
N TYR A 42 -1.91 8.17 -1.59
CA TYR A 42 -2.06 9.45 -0.93
C TYR A 42 -3.55 9.80 -0.78
N ILE A 43 -3.95 10.17 0.44
CA ILE A 43 -5.32 10.56 0.79
C ILE A 43 -5.31 12.08 1.06
N PRO A 44 -5.72 12.91 0.10
CA PRO A 44 -5.59 14.37 0.18
C PRO A 44 -6.35 14.96 1.37
N GLU A 45 -7.55 14.45 1.66
CA GLU A 45 -8.43 14.98 2.72
C GLU A 45 -7.82 14.83 4.10
N ALA A 46 -6.96 13.83 4.29
CA ALA A 46 -6.31 13.53 5.55
C ALA A 46 -4.80 13.85 5.54
N ASN A 47 -4.29 14.37 4.42
CA ASN A 47 -2.87 14.69 4.19
C ASN A 47 -1.93 13.58 4.68
N LEU A 48 -2.18 12.35 4.23
CA LEU A 48 -1.43 11.18 4.66
C LEU A 48 -1.31 10.14 3.56
N TRP A 49 -0.33 9.26 3.75
CA TRP A 49 -0.13 8.05 2.95
C TRP A 49 -0.73 6.84 3.65
N ARG A 50 -1.41 5.98 2.88
CA ARG A 50 -1.97 4.70 3.33
C ARG A 50 -1.38 3.58 2.49
N LEU A 51 -0.84 2.55 3.11
CA LEU A 51 -0.41 1.34 2.43
C LEU A 51 -1.59 0.38 2.32
N LEU A 52 -2.09 0.17 1.10
CA LEU A 52 -3.14 -0.79 0.85
C LEU A 52 -2.51 -2.16 0.57
N ILE A 53 -2.99 -3.18 1.28
CA ILE A 53 -2.68 -4.60 1.04
C ILE A 53 -3.98 -5.28 0.60
N VAL A 54 -3.98 -5.82 -0.61
CA VAL A 54 -5.16 -6.44 -1.21
C VAL A 54 -5.00 -7.95 -1.27
N SER A 55 -5.88 -8.68 -0.60
CA SER A 55 -5.82 -10.15 -0.54
C SER A 55 -7.20 -10.78 -0.73
N PRO A 56 -7.32 -11.88 -1.50
CA PRO A 56 -8.57 -12.67 -1.52
C PRO A 56 -8.90 -13.27 -0.15
N GLU A 57 -7.90 -13.45 0.71
CA GLU A 57 -8.09 -14.04 2.04
C GLU A 57 -8.95 -13.18 2.96
N VAL A 58 -9.15 -11.90 2.64
CA VAL A 58 -10.11 -11.03 3.33
C VAL A 58 -11.52 -11.59 3.22
N SER A 59 -11.94 -12.02 2.03
CA SER A 59 -13.29 -12.53 1.80
C SER A 59 -13.46 -13.98 2.28
N THR A 60 -12.39 -14.79 2.29
CA THR A 60 -12.48 -16.21 2.68
C THR A 60 -12.22 -16.46 4.16
N ALA A 61 -11.36 -15.66 4.80
CA ALA A 61 -10.92 -15.87 6.18
C ALA A 61 -11.07 -14.64 7.08
N GLY A 62 -11.54 -13.52 6.52
CA GLY A 62 -11.80 -12.28 7.22
C GLY A 62 -10.57 -11.38 7.35
N PRO A 63 -10.76 -10.05 7.46
CA PRO A 63 -9.68 -9.07 7.55
C PRO A 63 -8.79 -9.29 8.78
N LYS A 64 -9.34 -9.79 9.89
CA LYS A 64 -8.58 -10.06 11.13
C LYS A 64 -7.42 -11.02 10.89
N LYS A 65 -7.62 -12.09 10.12
CA LYS A 65 -6.59 -13.09 9.85
C LYS A 65 -5.46 -12.50 9.01
N VAL A 66 -5.81 -11.67 8.03
CA VAL A 66 -4.83 -10.94 7.20
C VAL A 66 -4.03 -9.96 8.07
N TYR A 67 -4.68 -9.20 8.94
CA TYR A 67 -4.00 -8.32 9.88
C TYR A 67 -3.09 -9.06 10.88
N GLN A 68 -3.45 -10.27 11.32
CA GLN A 68 -2.56 -11.10 12.14
C GLN A 68 -1.29 -11.47 11.38
N LYS A 69 -1.42 -11.80 10.09
CA LYS A 69 -0.29 -12.11 9.22
C LYS A 69 0.63 -10.91 9.04
N ILE A 70 0.06 -9.73 8.80
CA ILE A 70 0.80 -8.47 8.72
C ILE A 70 1.54 -8.19 10.03
N GLN A 71 0.87 -8.30 11.18
CA GLN A 71 1.49 -8.12 12.49
C GLN A 71 2.64 -9.11 12.76
N SER A 72 2.61 -10.31 12.18
CA SER A 72 3.71 -11.27 12.34
C SER A 72 4.99 -10.87 11.60
N VAL A 73 4.90 -10.06 10.54
CA VAL A 73 6.05 -9.63 9.73
C VAL A 73 6.48 -8.18 9.98
N LEU A 74 5.55 -7.34 10.44
CA LEU A 74 5.76 -5.90 10.64
C LEU A 74 6.90 -5.52 11.61
N PRO A 75 7.19 -6.27 12.70
CA PRO A 75 8.32 -5.95 13.58
C PRO A 75 9.69 -5.90 12.88
N GLN A 76 9.80 -6.46 11.67
CA GLN A 76 11.01 -6.43 10.85
C GLN A 76 11.08 -5.21 9.91
N ILE A 77 10.08 -4.31 9.94
CA ILE A 77 9.92 -3.18 9.04
C ILE A 77 9.48 -1.94 9.85
N PRO A 78 10.38 -1.32 10.62
CA PRO A 78 10.05 -0.26 11.56
C PRO A 78 9.51 1.02 10.89
N GLU A 79 9.71 1.20 9.59
CA GLU A 79 9.26 2.36 8.82
C GLU A 79 7.74 2.37 8.58
N ILE A 80 7.04 1.26 8.84
CA ILE A 80 5.59 1.13 8.64
C ILE A 80 4.92 0.80 9.96
N ALA A 81 4.03 1.68 10.42
CA ALA A 81 3.16 1.37 11.54
C ALA A 81 1.90 0.63 11.06
N LEU A 82 1.33 -0.22 11.92
CA LEU A 82 0.12 -0.98 11.58
C LEU A 82 -1.05 -0.07 11.21
N GLN A 83 -1.13 1.10 11.85
CA GLN A 83 -2.14 2.11 11.57
C GLN A 83 -2.04 2.67 10.14
N ASP A 84 -0.88 2.63 9.50
CA ASP A 84 -0.69 3.12 8.13
C ASP A 84 -1.14 2.08 7.08
N ILE A 85 -1.58 0.90 7.52
CA ILE A 85 -1.97 -0.21 6.65
C ILE A 85 -3.48 -0.39 6.61
N SER A 86 -4.03 -0.39 5.40
CA SER A 86 -5.41 -0.80 5.14
C SER A 86 -5.43 -2.13 4.39
N VAL A 87 -6.13 -3.11 4.96
CA VAL A 87 -6.40 -4.39 4.30
C VAL A 87 -7.74 -4.31 3.58
N VAL A 88 -7.76 -4.63 2.29
CA VAL A 88 -8.99 -4.62 1.49
C VAL A 88 -9.13 -5.89 0.66
N GLU A 89 -10.36 -6.25 0.32
CA GLU A 89 -10.65 -7.35 -0.61
C GLU A 89 -10.45 -6.94 -2.08
N GLN A 90 -10.40 -7.94 -2.96
CA GLN A 90 -10.09 -7.74 -4.38
C GLN A 90 -11.15 -6.92 -5.14
N THR A 91 -12.39 -6.99 -4.70
CA THR A 91 -13.56 -6.29 -5.27
C THR A 91 -13.62 -4.82 -4.88
N ASN A 92 -12.63 -4.31 -4.13
CA ASN A 92 -12.58 -2.90 -3.78
C ASN A 92 -12.58 -2.03 -5.07
N PRO A 93 -13.47 -1.02 -5.17
CA PRO A 93 -13.62 -0.21 -6.37
C PRO A 93 -12.34 0.50 -6.83
N LEU A 94 -11.53 1.02 -5.90
CA LEU A 94 -10.25 1.66 -6.22
C LEU A 94 -9.27 0.65 -6.82
N VAL A 95 -9.19 -0.56 -6.23
CA VAL A 95 -8.34 -1.63 -6.75
C VAL A 95 -8.80 -2.01 -8.16
N SER A 96 -10.10 -2.18 -8.38
CA SER A 96 -10.68 -2.49 -9.68
C SER A 96 -10.35 -1.41 -10.71
N LEU A 97 -10.44 -0.14 -10.33
CA LEU A 97 -10.07 1.00 -11.17
C LEU A 97 -8.58 0.97 -11.55
N LEU A 98 -7.68 0.84 -10.58
CA LEU A 98 -6.23 0.80 -10.82
C LEU A 98 -5.84 -0.38 -11.73
N ARG A 99 -6.51 -1.53 -11.61
CA ARG A 99 -6.31 -2.70 -12.48
C ARG A 99 -6.63 -2.46 -13.95
N THR A 100 -7.45 -1.46 -14.27
CA THR A 100 -7.73 -1.08 -15.66
C THR A 100 -6.57 -0.31 -16.29
N ALA A 101 -5.76 0.38 -15.48
CA ALA A 101 -4.65 1.21 -15.94
C ALA A 101 -3.29 0.52 -15.77
N VAL A 102 -3.11 -0.33 -14.77
CA VAL A 102 -1.82 -0.92 -14.38
C VAL A 102 -1.95 -2.43 -14.14
N ARG A 103 -1.00 -3.18 -14.71
CA ARG A 103 -0.77 -4.61 -14.43
C ARG A 103 0.71 -4.84 -14.21
N THR A 104 1.09 -5.49 -13.10
CA THR A 104 2.51 -5.66 -12.73
C THR A 104 3.02 -7.09 -12.76
N GLY A 105 2.22 -8.06 -13.23
CA GLY A 105 2.53 -9.48 -13.01
C GLY A 105 2.66 -9.82 -11.52
N GLU A 106 3.21 -10.99 -11.21
CA GLU A 106 3.35 -11.50 -9.83
C GLU A 106 4.54 -10.90 -9.07
N GLY A 107 5.46 -10.24 -9.79
CA GLY A 107 6.63 -9.60 -9.21
C GLY A 107 6.31 -8.34 -8.39
N ILE A 108 7.37 -7.71 -7.90
CA ILE A 108 7.30 -6.38 -7.29
C ILE A 108 7.88 -5.38 -8.27
N SER A 109 7.02 -4.46 -8.70
CA SER A 109 7.36 -3.31 -9.52
C SER A 109 7.52 -2.06 -8.66
N GLY A 110 7.83 -0.93 -9.30
CA GLY A 110 7.83 0.39 -8.67
C GLY A 110 7.23 1.40 -9.64
N ILE A 111 5.90 1.46 -9.71
CA ILE A 111 5.19 2.31 -10.67
C ILE A 111 4.51 3.44 -9.90
N ARG A 112 4.87 4.69 -10.20
CA ARG A 112 4.19 5.86 -9.63
C ARG A 112 3.21 6.46 -10.63
N PHE A 113 1.99 6.69 -10.17
CA PHE A 113 0.96 7.44 -10.89
C PHE A 113 0.58 8.65 -10.04
N SER A 114 0.81 9.85 -10.57
CA SER A 114 0.49 11.10 -9.88
C SER A 114 -0.35 11.99 -10.79
N LYS A 115 -1.35 12.65 -10.21
CA LYS A 115 -2.27 13.61 -10.87
C LYS A 115 -2.87 13.04 -12.16
N ASN A 116 -3.42 11.83 -12.07
CA ASN A 116 -3.95 11.11 -13.22
C ASN A 116 -5.45 10.86 -13.05
N THR A 117 -6.17 10.74 -14.16
CA THR A 117 -7.60 10.42 -14.16
C THR A 117 -7.81 9.09 -14.86
N ILE A 118 -8.41 8.14 -14.15
CA ILE A 118 -8.78 6.83 -14.69
C ILE A 118 -10.31 6.79 -14.69
N ASN A 119 -10.92 6.61 -15.86
CA ASN A 119 -12.39 6.53 -16.03
C ASN A 119 -13.16 7.66 -15.30
N GLY A 120 -12.64 8.89 -15.33
CA GLY A 120 -13.26 10.05 -14.65
C GLY A 120 -12.96 10.17 -13.15
N HIS A 121 -12.27 9.21 -12.55
CA HIS A 121 -11.81 9.27 -11.17
C HIS A 121 -10.38 9.82 -11.10
N PHE A 122 -10.21 10.93 -10.37
CA PHE A 122 -8.91 11.54 -10.16
C PHE A 122 -8.14 10.83 -9.05
N ILE A 123 -6.87 10.52 -9.32
CA ILE A 123 -5.91 9.92 -8.41
C ILE A 123 -4.81 10.96 -8.19
N GLU A 124 -4.73 11.48 -6.96
CA GLU A 124 -3.73 12.48 -6.59
C GLU A 124 -2.32 11.87 -6.67
N ASP A 125 -2.08 10.79 -5.94
CA ASP A 125 -0.81 10.06 -6.01
C ASP A 125 -0.93 8.61 -5.53
N VAL A 126 -0.26 7.71 -6.22
CA VAL A 126 -0.18 6.30 -5.87
C VAL A 126 1.18 5.73 -6.29
N TYR A 127 1.77 4.92 -5.42
CA TYR A 127 3.00 4.17 -5.71
C TYR A 127 2.71 2.66 -5.62
N ILE A 128 2.74 1.99 -6.75
CA ILE A 128 2.28 0.61 -6.92
C ILE A 128 3.46 -0.36 -6.95
N TYR A 129 3.42 -1.33 -6.03
CA TYR A 129 4.32 -2.48 -6.00
C TYR A 129 3.77 -3.63 -6.81
N ARG A 130 2.47 -3.93 -6.61
CA ARG A 130 1.80 -5.05 -7.26
C ARG A 130 0.37 -4.71 -7.64
N MET A 131 -0.05 -5.21 -8.79
CA MET A 131 -1.40 -5.20 -9.36
C MET A 131 -1.53 -6.40 -10.32
N SER A 132 -1.84 -7.59 -9.79
CA SER A 132 -1.93 -8.86 -10.55
C SER A 132 -3.36 -9.28 -10.88
#